data_AF-A0A1H8EQW6-F1
#
_entry.id   AF-A0A1H8EQW6-F1
#
_cell.length_a   1.000
_cell.length_b   1.000
_cell.length_c   1.000
_cell.angle_alpha   90.00
_cell.angle_beta   90.00
_cell.angle_gamma   90.00
#
_symmetry.space_group_name_H-M   'P 1'
#
loop_
_entity.id
_entity.type
_entity.pdbx_description
1 polymer ?
#
loop_
_entity_poly.entity_id
_entity_poly.type
_entity_poly.pdbx_seq_one_letter_code
_entity_poly.pdbx_strand_id
1 'polypeptide(L)'
;MAFNNVGPLTFLAPGATAFWSYSYPGDRGTQFASADVKAPNQGAVHVADEQAKRKENNGNATYFVQIHNRGIGGAFHNLQGGGVV
;
A
#
# COMPACT_ATOMS: atom_id res chain seq x y z
N MET A 1 -15.41 0.94 1.23
CA MET A 1 -15.19 -0.52 1.01
C MET A 1 -13.73 -0.81 1.27
N ALA A 2 -13.41 -1.85 2.04
CA ALA A 2 -12.05 -2.21 2.44
C ALA A 2 -11.54 -3.43 1.66
N PHE A 3 -10.23 -3.55 1.51
CA PHE A 3 -9.52 -4.67 0.89
C PHE A 3 -8.33 -5.06 1.76
N ASN A 4 -8.00 -6.35 1.78
CA ASN A 4 -6.87 -6.89 2.53
C ASN A 4 -6.15 -7.94 1.69
N ASN A 5 -4.85 -8.16 1.96
CA ASN A 5 -4.05 -9.20 1.32
C ASN A 5 -4.08 -9.15 -0.23
N VAL A 6 -3.94 -7.94 -0.79
CA VAL A 6 -3.98 -7.72 -2.24
C VAL A 6 -2.57 -7.54 -2.80
N GLY A 7 -2.33 -8.14 -3.98
CA GLY A 7 -1.08 -8.01 -4.71
C GLY A 7 0.01 -9.02 -4.29
N PRO A 8 1.20 -8.91 -4.87
CA PRO A 8 2.28 -9.87 -4.66
C PRO A 8 2.97 -9.68 -3.30
N LEU A 9 3.37 -10.81 -2.71
CA LEU A 9 4.15 -10.82 -1.47
C LEU A 9 5.52 -10.19 -1.71
N THR A 10 5.75 -9.05 -1.04
CA THR A 10 6.94 -8.23 -1.22
C THR A 10 7.73 -8.19 0.08
N PHE A 11 9.01 -8.56 0.05
CA PHE A 11 9.89 -8.39 1.20
C PHE A 11 10.42 -6.97 1.28
N LEU A 12 10.31 -6.33 2.43
CA LEU A 12 10.84 -4.99 2.67
C LEU A 12 11.91 -5.01 3.76
N ALA A 13 13.17 -4.87 3.34
CA ALA A 13 14.32 -4.82 4.24
C ALA A 13 14.31 -3.55 5.13
N PRO A 14 15.06 -3.53 6.25
CA PRO A 14 15.22 -2.34 7.09
C PRO A 14 15.68 -1.13 6.27
N GLY A 15 15.03 0.02 6.46
CA GLY A 15 15.34 1.27 5.75
C GLY A 15 14.91 1.32 4.28
N ALA A 16 14.37 0.22 3.74
CA ALA A 16 13.92 0.17 2.35
C ALA A 16 12.51 0.77 2.18
N THR A 17 12.23 1.15 0.94
CA THR A 17 10.94 1.71 0.50
C THR A 17 10.37 0.87 -0.64
N ALA A 18 9.09 0.54 -0.56
CA ALA A 18 8.33 -0.06 -1.66
C ALA A 18 7.27 0.93 -2.16
N PHE A 19 7.18 1.07 -3.49
CA PHE A 19 6.14 1.83 -4.15
C PHE A 19 5.03 0.90 -4.64
N TRP A 20 3.78 1.27 -4.36
CA TRP A 20 2.61 0.53 -4.79
C TRP A 20 1.67 1.42 -5.59
N SER A 21 1.07 0.83 -6.63
CA SER A 21 -0.01 1.45 -7.38
C SER A 21 -1.14 0.46 -7.61
N TYR A 22 -2.37 0.94 -7.55
CA TYR A 22 -3.57 0.14 -7.80
C TYR A 22 -4.63 0.98 -8.50
N SER A 23 -5.33 0.39 -9.45
CA SER A 23 -6.30 1.10 -10.29
C SER A 23 -7.67 0.43 -10.24
N TYR A 24 -8.71 1.24 -10.39
CA TYR A 24 -10.08 0.75 -10.54
C TYR A 24 -10.70 1.28 -11.83
N PRO A 25 -11.59 0.49 -12.46
CA PRO A 25 -12.56 1.03 -13.40
C PRO A 25 -13.43 2.04 -12.66
N GLY A 26 -13.40 3.30 -13.10
CA GLY A 26 -14.10 4.38 -12.43
C GLY A 26 -13.36 4.99 -11.23
N ASP A 27 -13.82 6.17 -10.84
CA ASP A 27 -13.35 6.89 -9.66
C ASP A 27 -14.07 6.35 -8.39
N ARG A 28 -13.29 5.74 -7.48
CA ARG A 28 -13.76 5.17 -6.20
C ARG A 28 -13.66 6.15 -5.02
N GLY A 29 -13.53 7.45 -5.27
CA GLY A 29 -13.40 8.47 -4.23
C GLY A 29 -11.99 8.49 -3.62
N THR A 30 -11.89 8.86 -2.35
CA THR A 30 -10.61 8.85 -1.62
C THR A 30 -10.31 7.44 -1.15
N GLN A 31 -9.11 6.93 -1.44
CA GLN A 31 -8.62 5.62 -1.01
C GLN A 31 -7.31 5.78 -0.24
N PHE A 32 -7.16 5.00 0.83
CA PHE A 32 -5.90 4.90 1.57
C PHE A 32 -5.49 3.44 1.66
N ALA A 33 -4.20 3.18 1.49
CA ALA A 33 -3.62 1.84 1.58
C ALA A 33 -2.48 1.78 2.61
N SER A 34 -2.32 0.64 3.28
CA SER A 34 -1.19 0.37 4.17
C SER A 34 -0.60 -1.01 3.87
N ALA A 35 0.53 -1.30 4.50
CA ALA A 35 1.10 -2.64 4.48
C ALA A 35 0.23 -3.62 5.28
N ASP A 36 -0.06 -4.77 4.67
CA ASP A 36 -0.54 -5.97 5.36
C ASP A 36 0.69 -6.80 5.76
N VAL A 37 1.30 -6.43 6.88
CA VAL A 37 2.58 -6.97 7.35
C VAL A 37 2.40 -8.41 7.83
N LYS A 38 3.22 -9.33 7.31
CA LYS A 38 3.17 -10.75 7.65
C LYS A 38 4.08 -11.08 8.83
N ALA A 39 3.65 -12.07 9.60
CA ALA A 39 4.46 -12.67 10.65
C ALA A 39 5.35 -13.81 10.09
N PRO A 40 6.55 -14.02 10.66
CA PRO A 40 7.23 -13.16 11.63
C PRO A 40 7.75 -11.87 10.96
N ASN A 41 7.61 -10.71 11.62
CA ASN A 41 7.99 -9.42 11.04
C ASN A 41 9.39 -8.92 11.47
N GLN A 42 10.10 -9.68 12.31
CA GLN A 42 11.47 -9.41 12.78
C GLN A 42 11.73 -7.99 13.33
N GLY A 43 10.71 -7.27 13.82
CA GLY A 43 10.86 -5.88 14.28
C GLY A 43 10.80 -4.83 13.16
N ALA A 44 10.25 -5.18 12.01
CA ALA A 44 9.92 -4.24 10.94
C ALA A 44 8.78 -3.31 11.35
N VAL A 45 8.84 -2.06 10.88
CA VAL A 45 7.82 -1.03 11.13
C VAL A 45 7.47 -0.38 9.79
N HIS A 46 6.36 -0.79 9.20
CA HIS A 46 5.94 -0.32 7.89
C HIS A 46 5.10 0.95 8.03
N VAL A 47 5.62 2.07 7.54
CA VAL A 47 4.95 3.37 7.48
C VAL A 47 4.42 3.55 6.08
N ALA A 48 3.12 3.80 5.95
CA ALA A 48 2.49 4.14 4.68
C ALA A 48 2.30 5.65 4.58
N ASP A 49 2.90 6.28 3.59
CA ASP A 49 2.84 7.72 3.34
C ASP A 49 2.85 8.03 1.83
N GLU A 50 2.94 9.32 1.50
CA GLU A 50 2.90 9.84 0.13
C GLU A 50 1.73 9.28 -0.72
N GLN A 51 0.56 9.18 -0.09
CA GLN A 51 -0.65 8.71 -0.75
C GLN A 51 -1.04 9.70 -1.83
N ALA A 52 -1.27 9.20 -3.04
CA ALA A 52 -1.69 10.02 -4.16
C ALA A 52 -2.78 9.34 -4.97
N LYS A 53 -3.51 10.16 -5.72
CA LYS A 53 -4.53 9.72 -6.66
C LYS A 53 -4.33 10.45 -7.98
N ARG A 54 -4.37 9.70 -9.08
CA ARG A 54 -4.47 10.22 -10.43
C ARG A 54 -5.79 9.77 -11.04
N LYS A 55 -6.57 10.73 -11.53
CA LYS A 55 -7.78 10.45 -12.31
C LYS A 55 -7.42 10.49 -13.79
N GLU A 56 -7.70 9.42 -14.49
CA GLU A 56 -7.47 9.33 -15.94
C GLU A 56 -8.68 9.87 -16.73
N ASN A 57 -8.43 10.38 -17.95
CA ASN A 57 -9.49 10.94 -18.82
C ASN A 57 -10.51 9.91 -19.29
N ASN A 58 -10.21 8.61 -19.20
CA ASN A 58 -11.14 7.52 -19.48
C ASN A 58 -12.06 7.20 -18.29
N GLY A 59 -12.01 7.99 -17.22
CA GLY A 59 -12.83 7.82 -16.02
C GLY A 59 -12.23 6.88 -14.98
N ASN A 60 -11.12 6.20 -15.26
CA ASN A 60 -10.43 5.38 -14.27
C ASN A 60 -9.73 6.25 -13.22
N ALA A 61 -9.38 5.62 -12.11
CA ALA A 61 -8.52 6.22 -11.10
C ALA A 61 -7.43 5.23 -10.69
N THR A 62 -6.19 5.74 -10.64
CA THR A 62 -5.03 5.06 -10.08
C THR A 62 -4.63 5.72 -8.78
N TYR A 63 -4.35 4.92 -7.77
CA TYR A 63 -3.93 5.34 -6.44
C TYR A 63 -2.52 4.84 -6.19
N PHE A 64 -1.77 5.59 -5.39
CA PHE A 64 -0.37 5.36 -5.11
C PHE A 64 -0.11 5.46 -3.62
N VAL A 65 0.85 4.67 -3.13
CA VAL A 65 1.33 4.75 -1.75
C VAL A 65 2.80 4.34 -1.70
N GLN A 66 3.58 5.02 -0.86
CA GLN A 66 4.91 4.56 -0.46
C GLN A 66 4.82 3.84 0.88
N ILE A 67 5.53 2.72 0.99
CA ILE A 67 5.65 1.95 2.22
C ILE A 67 7.13 1.92 2.60
N HIS A 68 7.47 2.57 3.70
CA HIS A 68 8.82 2.61 4.26
C HIS A 68 8.94 1.67 5.45
N ASN A 69 10.00 0.87 5.49
CA ASN A 69 10.33 0.12 6.69
C ASN A 69 11.29 0.93 7.58
N ARG A 70 10.77 1.50 8.66
CA ARG A 70 11.54 2.23 9.69
C ARG A 70 12.01 1.34 10.84
N GLY A 71 11.69 0.05 10.79
CA GLY A 71 12.09 -0.93 11.79
C GLY A 71 13.50 -1.46 11.59
N ILE A 72 13.98 -2.23 12.57
CA ILE A 72 15.33 -2.82 12.57
C ILE A 72 15.42 -4.14 11.79
N GLY A 73 14.28 -4.80 11.54
CA GLY A 73 14.22 -6.05 10.77
C GLY A 73 13.37 -5.91 9.51
N GLY A 74 13.39 -6.96 8.68
CA GLY A 74 12.60 -7.01 7.44
C GLY A 74 11.35 -7.86 7.61
N ALA A 75 10.32 -7.54 6.83
CA ALA A 75 9.10 -8.34 6.80
C ALA A 75 8.55 -8.43 5.38
N PHE A 76 7.77 -9.48 5.14
CA PHE A 76 6.94 -9.54 3.96
C PHE A 76 5.66 -8.73 4.18
N HIS A 77 5.19 -8.06 3.13
CA HIS A 77 3.88 -7.41 3.13
C HIS A 77 3.19 -7.54 1.77
N ASN A 78 1.87 -7.45 1.83
CA ASN A 78 0.97 -7.16 0.70
C ASN A 78 0.33 -5.79 0.92
N LEU A 79 -0.64 -5.43 0.07
CA LEU A 79 -1.44 -4.22 0.24
C LEU A 79 -2.77 -4.53 0.97
N GLN A 80 -3.14 -3.67 1.91
CA GLN A 80 -4.49 -3.57 2.47
C GLN A 80 -4.93 -2.11 2.49
N GLY A 81 -6.22 -1.84 2.68
CA GLY A 81 -6.71 -0.47 2.67
C GLY A 81 -8.20 -0.37 2.47
N GLY A 82 -8.65 0.83 2.12
CA GLY A 82 -10.05 1.06 1.80
C GLY A 82 -10.40 2.51 1.53
N GLY A 83 -11.60 2.67 1.00
CA GLY A 83 -12.19 3.97 0.72
C GLY A 83 -12.89 4.58 1.92
N VAL A 84 -12.72 5.89 2.09
CA VAL A 84 -13.53 6.70 3.00
C VAL A 84 -14.79 7.13 2.24
N VAL A 85 -15.96 6.77 2.76
CA VAL A 85 -17.28 7.11 2.20
C VAL A 85 -17.93 8.22 3.01
#